data_AF-J9AJ35-F1
#
_entry.id   AF-J9AJ35-F1
#
_cell.length_a   1.000
_cell.length_b   1.000
_cell.length_c   1.000
_cell.angle_alpha   90.00
_cell.angle_beta   90.00
_cell.angle_gamma   90.00
#
_symmetry.space_group_name_H-M   'P 1'
#
loop_
_entity.id
_entity.type
_entity.pdbx_description
1 polymer ?
#
loop_
_entity_poly.entity_id
_entity_poly.type
_entity_poly.pdbx_seq_one_letter_code
_entity_poly.pdbx_strand_id
1 'polypeptide(L)'
;MDMVMKVLRLRIKLKNALSVVVERRVGKQKLIELLEGFSHSEHYVKAAQRPQHWTVWFGCVCLLHCLLDADHLKQQLLRVQLTTSPSETPSSLLHHLSTILISLGNHRPQTRAGLLMLLSAWLHNCPLAVAQFISIEENVQYLTTHIDGYGNEGSEAENQIVRGLIAFLLTICLVFDETGVDQSRKNALSVVVERRVGKQKLIELLEGFSHSEHYVKAAQRPQPLAKSAQDLLLDYHFTKFFKSVEGSASTLKS
;
A
#
# COMPACT_ATOMS: atom_id res chain seq x y z
N MET A 1 -19.46 -7.83 -18.30
CA MET A 1 -18.89 -6.90 -19.29
C MET A 1 -18.77 -5.46 -18.77
N ASP A 2 -19.64 -5.05 -17.84
CA ASP A 2 -19.79 -3.66 -17.38
C ASP A 2 -18.69 -3.18 -16.39
N MET A 3 -18.13 -4.08 -15.57
CA MET A 3 -17.15 -3.72 -14.54
C MET A 3 -15.75 -3.41 -15.08
N VAL A 4 -15.33 -4.09 -16.15
CA VAL A 4 -14.01 -3.88 -16.78
C VAL A 4 -13.93 -2.51 -17.47
N MET A 5 -15.00 -2.11 -18.16
CA MET A 5 -15.11 -0.76 -18.73
C MET A 5 -15.24 0.31 -17.65
N LYS A 6 -15.86 0.01 -16.51
CA LYS A 6 -15.91 0.92 -15.35
C LYS A 6 -14.53 1.08 -14.70
N VAL A 7 -13.73 0.02 -14.57
CA VAL A 7 -12.35 0.07 -14.04
C VAL A 7 -11.41 0.80 -15.00
N LEU A 8 -11.49 0.56 -16.32
CA LEU A 8 -10.72 1.31 -17.32
C LEU A 8 -11.10 2.80 -17.35
N ARG A 9 -12.40 3.12 -17.27
CA ARG A 9 -12.86 4.51 -17.14
C ARG A 9 -12.43 5.12 -15.81
N LEU A 10 -12.42 4.36 -14.71
CA LEU A 10 -11.87 4.79 -13.42
C LEU A 10 -10.38 5.10 -13.55
N ARG A 11 -9.59 4.21 -14.17
CA ARG A 11 -8.15 4.36 -14.36
C ARG A 11 -7.81 5.59 -15.20
N ILE A 12 -8.57 5.85 -16.28
CA ILE A 12 -8.40 7.04 -17.12
C ILE A 12 -8.81 8.32 -16.36
N LYS A 13 -9.95 8.30 -15.64
CA LYS A 13 -10.42 9.45 -14.87
C LYS A 13 -9.51 9.76 -13.68
N LEU A 14 -9.00 8.76 -12.97
CA LEU A 14 -8.05 8.92 -11.88
C LEU A 14 -6.68 9.38 -12.38
N LYS A 15 -6.20 8.85 -13.52
CA LYS A 15 -4.95 9.33 -14.14
C LYS A 15 -5.05 10.80 -14.50
N ASN A 16 -6.17 11.22 -15.09
CA ASN A 16 -6.43 12.62 -15.42
C ASN A 16 -6.59 13.48 -14.16
N ALA A 17 -7.26 12.96 -13.12
CA ALA A 17 -7.42 13.66 -11.85
C ALA A 17 -6.10 13.80 -11.08
N LEU A 18 -5.25 12.78 -11.05
CA LEU A 18 -3.90 12.86 -10.51
C LEU A 18 -3.07 13.84 -11.32
N SER A 19 -3.15 13.87 -12.65
CA SER A 19 -2.49 14.88 -13.48
C SER A 19 -2.89 16.29 -13.04
N VAL A 20 -4.19 16.53 -12.80
CA VAL A 20 -4.71 17.82 -12.34
C VAL A 20 -4.31 18.15 -10.89
N VAL A 21 -4.27 17.16 -9.99
CA VAL A 21 -3.86 17.32 -8.57
C VAL A 21 -2.34 17.49 -8.42
N VAL A 22 -1.56 16.89 -9.31
CA VAL A 22 -0.08 17.02 -9.35
C VAL A 22 0.33 18.33 -10.02
N GLU A 23 -0.39 18.78 -11.07
CA GLU A 23 -0.10 20.03 -11.77
C GLU A 23 -0.61 21.28 -11.05
N ARG A 24 -1.71 21.16 -10.31
CA ARG A 24 -2.26 22.27 -9.53
C ARG A 24 -2.17 21.88 -8.07
N ARG A 25 -1.44 22.65 -7.26
CA ARG A 25 -1.38 22.56 -5.78
C ARG A 25 -2.79 22.55 -5.20
N VAL A 26 -3.46 21.41 -5.18
CA VAL A 26 -4.89 21.31 -4.90
C VAL A 26 -5.06 20.54 -3.61
N GLY A 27 -5.60 21.25 -2.61
CA GLY A 27 -5.82 20.74 -1.28
C GLY A 27 -6.87 19.63 -1.20
N LYS A 28 -6.79 18.92 -0.06
CA LYS A 28 -7.64 17.86 0.49
C LYS A 28 -9.10 17.83 -0.03
N GLN A 29 -9.74 18.98 -0.18
CA GLN A 29 -11.13 19.13 -0.62
C GLN A 29 -11.41 18.54 -2.01
N LYS A 30 -10.51 18.71 -2.99
CA LYS A 30 -10.77 18.27 -4.38
C LYS A 30 -10.51 16.78 -4.60
N LEU A 31 -9.59 16.20 -3.82
CA LEU A 31 -9.37 14.76 -3.78
C LEU A 31 -10.57 14.07 -3.13
N ILE A 32 -11.12 14.67 -2.05
CA ILE A 32 -12.34 14.22 -1.38
C ILE A 32 -13.55 14.39 -2.30
N GLU A 33 -13.76 15.54 -2.94
CA GLU A 33 -14.84 15.77 -3.92
C GLU A 33 -14.74 14.82 -5.13
N LEU A 34 -13.53 14.44 -5.54
CA LEU A 34 -13.34 13.41 -6.57
C LEU A 34 -13.80 12.05 -6.04
N LEU A 35 -13.31 11.63 -4.87
CA LEU A 35 -13.70 10.37 -4.22
C LEU A 35 -15.20 10.31 -3.88
N GLU A 36 -15.81 11.43 -3.47
CA GLU A 36 -17.24 11.60 -3.19
C GLU A 36 -18.07 11.68 -4.49
N GLY A 37 -17.56 12.32 -5.54
CA GLY A 37 -18.17 12.33 -6.88
C GLY A 37 -18.26 10.93 -7.50
N PHE A 38 -17.37 10.00 -7.12
CA PHE A 38 -17.44 8.60 -7.51
C PHE A 38 -18.46 7.78 -6.71
N SER A 39 -19.01 8.29 -5.60
CA SER A 39 -20.05 7.65 -4.78
C SER A 39 -21.48 7.80 -5.33
N HIS A 40 -21.66 8.48 -6.47
CA HIS A 40 -22.97 8.87 -7.00
C HIS A 40 -23.69 7.79 -7.85
N SER A 41 -23.30 6.51 -7.78
CA SER A 41 -24.24 5.46 -8.20
C SER A 41 -25.24 5.24 -7.07
N GLU A 42 -26.53 5.40 -7.34
CA GLU A 42 -27.69 5.51 -6.40
C GLU A 42 -27.77 4.51 -5.23
N HIS A 43 -26.90 3.50 -5.15
CA HIS A 43 -26.83 2.54 -4.06
C HIS A 43 -25.98 2.98 -2.85
N TYR A 44 -25.13 4.02 -2.93
CA TYR A 44 -24.20 4.38 -1.83
C TYR A 44 -24.64 5.57 -0.95
N VAL A 45 -25.60 6.37 -1.39
CA VAL A 45 -25.92 7.69 -0.80
C VAL A 45 -26.62 7.62 0.57
N LYS A 46 -27.11 6.45 1.02
CA LYS A 46 -27.83 6.34 2.31
C LYS A 46 -26.95 6.08 3.55
N ALA A 47 -25.61 6.05 3.46
CA ALA A 47 -24.74 5.66 4.58
C ALA A 47 -23.63 6.67 4.96
N ALA A 48 -23.78 7.96 4.61
CA ALA A 48 -22.77 9.00 4.80
C ALA A 48 -22.70 9.59 6.23
N GLN A 49 -22.60 8.74 7.27
CA GLN A 49 -22.30 9.21 8.63
C GLN A 49 -21.06 8.58 9.29
N ARG A 50 -20.38 7.62 8.64
CA ARG A 50 -19.03 7.17 9.04
C ARG A 50 -18.26 6.72 7.79
N PRO A 51 -16.98 7.11 7.59
CA PRO A 51 -16.19 6.56 6.50
C PRO A 51 -16.08 5.04 6.71
N GLN A 52 -16.77 4.28 5.87
CA GLN A 52 -16.82 2.83 5.96
C GLN A 52 -15.44 2.27 5.58
N HIS A 53 -14.90 1.30 6.34
CA HIS A 53 -13.50 0.85 6.22
C HIS A 53 -13.06 0.41 4.81
N TRP A 54 -14.00 -0.03 3.97
CA TRP A 54 -13.77 -0.37 2.56
C TRP A 54 -13.38 0.84 1.71
N THR A 55 -13.80 2.07 2.04
CA THR A 55 -13.47 3.27 1.25
C THR A 55 -11.98 3.54 1.22
N VAL A 56 -11.26 3.28 2.32
CA VAL A 56 -9.81 3.44 2.39
C VAL A 56 -9.12 2.38 1.53
N TRP A 57 -9.58 1.13 1.58
CA TRP A 57 -9.05 0.07 0.74
C TRP A 57 -9.21 0.39 -0.75
N PHE A 58 -10.41 0.82 -1.18
CA PHE A 58 -10.64 1.21 -2.57
C PHE A 58 -9.80 2.42 -2.98
N GLY A 59 -9.66 3.43 -2.13
CA GLY A 59 -8.79 4.59 -2.39
C GLY A 59 -7.34 4.16 -2.61
N CYS A 60 -6.83 3.24 -1.76
CA CYS A 60 -5.49 2.69 -1.89
C CYS A 60 -5.31 1.91 -3.19
N VAL A 61 -6.26 1.04 -3.54
CA VAL A 61 -6.22 0.25 -4.78
C VAL A 61 -6.32 1.17 -6.01
N CYS A 62 -7.13 2.22 -5.97
CA CYS A 62 -7.20 3.18 -7.08
C CYS A 62 -5.85 3.88 -7.31
N LEU A 63 -5.18 4.33 -6.24
CA LEU A 63 -3.84 4.90 -6.32
C LEU A 63 -2.79 3.87 -6.76
N LEU A 64 -2.87 2.64 -6.25
CA LEU A 64 -2.00 1.53 -6.67
C LEU A 64 -2.04 1.37 -8.20
N HIS A 65 -3.23 1.31 -8.79
CA HIS A 65 -3.41 1.17 -10.24
C HIS A 65 -2.91 2.36 -11.06
N CYS A 66 -2.72 3.53 -10.43
CA CYS A 66 -2.06 4.68 -11.04
C CYS A 66 -0.53 4.53 -11.02
N LEU A 67 0.02 3.86 -10.00
CA LEU A 67 1.46 3.71 -9.81
C LEU A 67 2.05 2.45 -10.47
N LEU A 68 1.24 1.41 -10.67
CA LEU A 68 1.66 0.22 -11.40
C LEU A 68 2.12 0.60 -12.82
N ASP A 69 3.34 0.17 -13.16
CA ASP A 69 4.04 0.44 -14.43
C ASP A 69 4.25 1.93 -14.76
N ALA A 70 4.22 2.82 -13.76
CA ALA A 70 4.31 4.27 -13.95
C ALA A 70 5.29 4.94 -12.97
N ASP A 71 6.59 4.65 -13.11
CA ASP A 71 7.62 5.13 -12.18
C ASP A 71 7.73 6.67 -12.09
N HIS A 72 7.47 7.38 -13.20
CA HIS A 72 7.44 8.84 -13.20
C HIS A 72 6.35 9.42 -12.27
N LEU A 73 5.20 8.75 -12.16
CA LEU A 73 4.11 9.18 -11.25
C LEU A 73 4.48 8.96 -9.79
N LYS A 74 5.29 7.95 -9.47
CA LYS A 74 5.75 7.68 -8.09
C LYS A 74 6.50 8.88 -7.52
N GLN A 75 7.46 9.43 -8.28
CA GLN A 75 8.22 10.61 -7.84
C GLN A 75 7.37 11.88 -7.80
N GLN A 76 6.44 12.05 -8.75
CA GLN A 76 5.52 13.19 -8.74
C GLN A 76 4.62 13.16 -7.51
N LEU A 77 4.11 11.98 -7.13
CA LEU A 77 3.23 11.83 -5.99
C LEU A 77 3.92 12.17 -4.65
N LEU A 78 5.26 12.05 -4.56
CA LEU A 78 6.03 12.48 -3.38
C LEU A 78 5.96 13.98 -3.13
N ARG A 79 5.60 14.78 -4.15
CA ARG A 79 5.44 16.24 -4.03
C ARG A 79 4.10 16.65 -3.45
N VAL A 80 3.14 15.71 -3.33
CA VAL A 80 1.82 15.99 -2.77
C VAL A 80 1.95 16.21 -1.27
N GLN A 81 1.49 17.38 -0.83
CA GLN A 81 1.43 17.79 0.56
C GLN A 81 -0.02 17.86 1.01
N LEU A 82 -0.27 17.42 2.24
CA LEU A 82 -1.58 17.38 2.88
C LEU A 82 -1.57 18.28 4.10
N THR A 83 -2.63 19.06 4.24
CA THR A 83 -2.91 19.84 5.45
C THR A 83 -4.21 19.31 6.04
N THR A 84 -4.13 18.70 7.22
CA THR A 84 -5.26 18.02 7.85
C THR A 84 -6.07 18.92 8.78
N SER A 85 -5.39 19.91 9.38
CA SER A 85 -5.97 21.03 10.13
C SER A 85 -5.32 22.35 9.67
N PRO A 86 -6.03 23.50 9.68
CA PRO A 86 -5.45 24.80 9.36
C PRO A 86 -4.23 25.18 10.22
N SER A 87 -4.07 24.57 11.39
CA SER A 87 -2.98 24.83 12.35
C SER A 87 -1.77 23.89 12.20
N GLU A 88 -1.86 22.88 11.36
CA GLU A 88 -0.81 21.85 11.22
C GLU A 88 0.14 22.15 10.07
N THR A 89 1.40 21.78 10.25
CA THR A 89 2.38 21.80 9.16
C THR A 89 1.96 20.81 8.08
N PRO A 90 2.05 21.18 6.79
CA PRO A 90 1.78 20.24 5.72
C PRO A 90 2.70 19.02 5.82
N SER A 91 2.13 17.83 5.65
CA SER A 91 2.87 16.57 5.61
C SER A 91 2.75 15.92 4.24
N SER A 92 3.78 15.18 3.81
CA SER A 92 3.71 14.50 2.51
C SER A 92 2.63 13.42 2.53
N LEU A 93 2.04 13.13 1.37
CA LEU A 93 1.07 12.03 1.25
C LEU A 93 1.68 10.69 1.70
N LEU A 94 2.96 10.44 1.37
CA LEU A 94 3.66 9.22 1.78
C LEU A 94 3.73 9.10 3.31
N HIS A 95 4.12 10.18 4.00
CA HIS A 95 4.18 10.22 5.46
C HIS A 95 2.79 10.08 6.08
N HIS A 96 1.77 10.74 5.52
CA HIS A 96 0.41 10.64 6.02
C HIS A 96 -0.13 9.21 5.95
N LEU A 97 0.09 8.51 4.84
CA LEU A 97 -0.33 7.11 4.70
C LEU A 97 0.43 6.17 5.64
N SER A 98 1.72 6.41 5.87
CA SER A 98 2.50 5.60 6.83
C SER A 98 2.04 5.85 8.26
N THR A 99 1.74 7.09 8.63
CA THR A 99 1.17 7.44 9.95
C THR A 99 -0.19 6.80 10.17
N ILE A 100 -1.06 6.77 9.14
CA ILE A 100 -2.34 6.04 9.23
C ILE A 100 -2.05 4.55 9.48
N LEU A 101 -1.17 3.92 8.69
CA LEU A 101 -0.83 2.51 8.86
C LEU A 101 -0.33 2.20 10.29
N ILE A 102 0.56 3.03 10.83
CA ILE A 102 1.09 2.90 12.20
C ILE A 102 -0.04 3.03 13.23
N SER A 103 -0.90 4.04 13.08
CA SER A 103 -2.00 4.32 14.01
C SER A 103 -3.04 3.18 14.10
N LEU A 104 -3.15 2.36 13.05
CA LEU A 104 -4.02 1.19 13.05
C LEU A 104 -3.46 0.03 13.90
N GLY A 105 -2.15 -0.01 14.18
CA GLY A 105 -1.52 -1.10 14.92
C GLY A 105 -1.87 -2.47 14.31
N ASN A 106 -2.53 -3.32 15.11
CA ASN A 106 -3.03 -4.65 14.72
C ASN A 106 -4.54 -4.72 14.43
N HIS A 107 -5.18 -3.58 14.22
CA HIS A 107 -6.61 -3.47 13.94
C HIS A 107 -6.87 -3.32 12.44
N ARG A 108 -8.11 -3.58 12.01
CA ARG A 108 -8.58 -3.34 10.63
C ARG A 108 -7.65 -3.91 9.53
N PRO A 109 -7.51 -5.25 9.45
CA PRO A 109 -6.62 -5.89 8.49
C PRO A 109 -6.92 -5.51 7.03
N GLN A 110 -8.18 -5.29 6.67
CA GLN A 110 -8.55 -4.80 5.34
C GLN A 110 -7.88 -3.45 5.00
N THR A 111 -8.04 -2.45 5.87
CA THR A 111 -7.46 -1.12 5.63
C THR A 111 -5.93 -1.19 5.55
N ARG A 112 -5.31 -1.96 6.45
CA ARG A 112 -3.86 -2.19 6.45
C ARG A 112 -3.40 -2.86 5.16
N ALA A 113 -4.12 -3.87 4.67
CA ALA A 113 -3.78 -4.54 3.43
C ALA A 113 -3.80 -3.56 2.23
N GLY A 114 -4.81 -2.70 2.14
CA GLY A 114 -4.88 -1.66 1.10
C GLY A 114 -3.67 -0.71 1.14
N LEU A 115 -3.33 -0.19 2.33
CA LEU A 115 -2.19 0.70 2.53
C LEU A 115 -0.87 0.02 2.18
N LEU A 116 -0.66 -1.21 2.65
CA LEU A 116 0.57 -1.97 2.40
C LEU A 116 0.74 -2.33 0.92
N MET A 117 -0.34 -2.68 0.22
CA MET A 117 -0.31 -2.91 -1.23
C MET A 117 0.10 -1.64 -1.99
N LEU A 118 -0.51 -0.50 -1.64
CA LEU A 118 -0.18 0.80 -2.24
C LEU A 118 1.28 1.19 -1.96
N LEU A 119 1.71 1.14 -0.71
CA LEU A 119 3.08 1.50 -0.31
C LEU A 119 4.11 0.61 -1.01
N SER A 120 3.86 -0.71 -1.09
CA SER A 120 4.73 -1.65 -1.79
C SER A 120 4.93 -1.25 -3.25
N ALA A 121 3.84 -0.99 -3.98
CA ALA A 121 3.94 -0.58 -5.37
C ALA A 121 4.56 0.81 -5.55
N TRP A 122 4.32 1.74 -4.62
CA TRP A 122 4.90 3.08 -4.67
C TRP A 122 6.41 3.05 -4.45
N LEU A 123 6.91 2.24 -3.51
CA LEU A 123 8.34 2.17 -3.20
C LEU A 123 9.13 1.35 -4.22
N HIS A 124 8.49 0.38 -4.88
CA HIS A 124 9.13 -0.44 -5.91
C HIS A 124 9.70 0.43 -7.04
N ASN A 125 10.97 0.20 -7.40
CA ASN A 125 11.69 0.97 -8.43
C ASN A 125 11.65 2.50 -8.21
N CYS A 126 11.57 2.94 -6.95
CA CYS A 126 11.58 4.36 -6.59
C CYS A 126 12.47 4.61 -5.36
N PRO A 127 13.80 4.64 -5.54
CA PRO A 127 14.73 4.79 -4.42
C PRO A 127 14.52 6.06 -3.59
N LEU A 128 14.03 7.14 -4.21
CA LEU A 128 13.66 8.36 -3.49
C LEU A 128 12.49 8.14 -2.51
N ALA A 129 11.47 7.37 -2.91
CA ALA A 129 10.35 7.03 -2.03
C ALA A 129 10.82 6.10 -0.88
N VAL A 130 11.69 5.13 -1.20
CA VAL A 130 12.31 4.26 -0.19
C VAL A 130 13.09 5.09 0.82
N ALA A 131 13.99 5.96 0.37
CA ALA A 131 14.80 6.82 1.23
C ALA A 131 13.93 7.70 2.16
N GLN A 132 12.86 8.31 1.63
CA GLN A 132 11.93 9.09 2.45
C GLN A 132 11.21 8.21 3.49
N PHE A 133 10.73 7.03 3.08
CA PHE A 133 10.00 6.12 3.96
C PHE A 133 10.87 5.57 5.10
N ILE A 134 12.08 5.09 4.80
CA ILE A 134 12.98 4.48 5.79
C ILE A 134 13.68 5.52 6.68
N SER A 135 13.70 6.78 6.27
CA SER A 135 14.26 7.87 7.09
C SER A 135 13.44 8.16 8.36
N ILE A 136 12.20 7.69 8.40
CA ILE A 136 11.29 7.79 9.54
C ILE A 136 11.43 6.51 10.37
N GLU A 137 11.93 6.63 11.60
CA GLU A 137 12.23 5.47 12.46
C GLU A 137 10.97 4.67 12.81
N GLU A 138 9.84 5.35 13.02
CA GLU A 138 8.56 4.74 13.36
C GLU A 138 8.05 3.81 12.25
N ASN A 139 8.37 4.11 10.98
CA ASN A 139 8.02 3.23 9.87
C ASN A 139 8.80 1.91 9.95
N VAL A 140 10.11 1.98 10.21
CA VAL A 140 10.98 0.79 10.34
C VAL A 140 10.61 -0.01 11.58
N GLN A 141 10.34 0.68 12.69
CA GLN A 141 9.88 0.04 13.93
C GLN A 141 8.55 -0.68 13.70
N TYR A 142 7.58 -0.04 13.05
CA TYR A 142 6.30 -0.67 12.73
C TYR A 142 6.48 -1.95 11.92
N LEU A 143 7.24 -1.90 10.81
CA LEU A 143 7.45 -3.07 9.96
C LEU A 143 8.18 -4.20 10.67
N THR A 144 9.13 -3.89 11.57
CA THR A 144 9.91 -4.93 12.27
C THR A 144 9.20 -5.50 13.49
N THR A 145 8.33 -4.74 14.16
CA THR A 145 7.57 -5.21 15.34
C THR A 145 6.27 -5.92 14.96
N HIS A 146 5.53 -5.39 13.98
CA HIS A 146 4.22 -5.95 13.61
C HIS A 146 4.30 -7.16 12.68
N ILE A 147 5.50 -7.57 12.28
CA ILE A 147 5.71 -8.75 11.45
C ILE A 147 5.37 -10.06 12.19
N ASP A 148 5.53 -10.08 13.51
CA ASP A 148 5.14 -11.19 14.40
C ASP A 148 3.85 -10.89 15.18
N GLY A 149 3.16 -9.79 14.85
CA GLY A 149 1.94 -9.37 15.53
C GLY A 149 0.81 -10.39 15.36
N TYR A 150 0.17 -10.75 16.47
CA TYR A 150 -1.16 -11.34 16.47
C TYR A 150 -2.18 -10.21 16.26
N GLY A 151 -3.13 -10.42 15.34
CA GLY A 151 -4.18 -9.45 15.08
C GLY A 151 -5.11 -9.30 16.28
N ASN A 152 -5.47 -8.08 16.62
CA ASN A 152 -6.50 -7.81 17.63
C ASN A 152 -7.91 -7.83 17.00
N GLU A 153 -8.00 -7.80 15.67
CA GLU A 153 -9.21 -7.84 14.87
C GLU A 153 -9.01 -8.68 13.60
N GLY A 154 -10.13 -9.15 13.04
CA GLY A 154 -10.14 -10.02 11.86
C GLY A 154 -9.73 -11.46 12.18
N SER A 155 -9.88 -12.32 11.18
CA SER A 155 -9.46 -13.72 11.22
C SER A 155 -7.94 -13.85 11.19
N GLU A 156 -7.44 -14.99 11.67
CA GLU A 156 -6.00 -15.31 11.57
C GLU A 156 -5.53 -15.35 10.10
N ALA A 157 -6.39 -15.78 9.18
CA ALA A 157 -6.12 -15.79 7.75
C ALA A 157 -5.93 -14.37 7.18
N GLU A 158 -6.74 -13.39 7.62
CA GLU A 158 -6.56 -11.98 7.21
C GLU A 158 -5.29 -11.37 7.82
N ASN A 159 -4.97 -11.70 9.07
CA ASN A 159 -3.76 -11.22 9.72
C ASN A 159 -2.49 -11.85 9.11
N GLN A 160 -2.54 -13.10 8.69
CA GLN A 160 -1.49 -13.74 7.90
C GLN A 160 -1.20 -12.96 6.62
N ILE A 161 -2.24 -12.50 5.91
CA ILE A 161 -2.08 -11.66 4.73
C ILE A 161 -1.38 -10.35 5.05
N VAL A 162 -1.77 -9.68 6.13
CA VAL A 162 -1.14 -8.42 6.53
C VAL A 162 0.33 -8.62 6.90
N ARG A 163 0.69 -9.68 7.61
CA ARG A 163 2.11 -10.01 7.90
C ARG A 163 2.91 -10.27 6.63
N GLY A 164 2.34 -10.99 5.67
CA GLY A 164 2.92 -11.20 4.34
C GLY A 164 3.17 -9.89 3.58
N LEU A 165 2.22 -8.96 3.63
CA LEU A 165 2.34 -7.64 3.01
C LEU A 165 3.38 -6.74 3.72
N ILE A 166 3.50 -6.84 5.05
CA ILE A 166 4.57 -6.18 5.82
C ILE A 166 5.94 -6.73 5.38
N ALA A 167 6.09 -8.05 5.32
CA ALA A 167 7.31 -8.69 4.86
C ALA A 167 7.69 -8.27 3.43
N PHE A 168 6.68 -8.15 2.56
CA PHE A 168 6.88 -7.70 1.18
C PHE A 168 7.30 -6.24 1.09
N LEU A 169 6.65 -5.33 1.82
CA LEU A 169 7.07 -3.92 1.87
C LEU A 169 8.50 -3.77 2.41
N LEU A 170 8.83 -4.51 3.47
CA LEU A 170 10.17 -4.51 4.04
C LEU A 170 11.23 -5.04 3.05
N THR A 171 10.88 -6.09 2.29
CA THR A 171 11.71 -6.61 1.20
C THR A 171 11.94 -5.59 0.11
N ILE A 172 10.91 -4.86 -0.31
CA ILE A 172 11.03 -3.76 -1.29
C ILE A 172 11.97 -2.67 -0.77
N CYS A 173 11.85 -2.28 0.49
CA CYS A 173 12.76 -1.32 1.11
C CYS A 173 14.20 -1.81 1.07
N LEU A 174 14.47 -3.09 1.37
CA LEU A 174 15.83 -3.65 1.33
C LEU A 174 16.41 -3.70 -0.09
N VAL A 175 15.60 -4.09 -1.08
CA VAL A 175 16.05 -4.27 -2.47
C VAL A 175 16.28 -2.93 -3.18
N PHE A 176 15.40 -1.96 -2.96
CA PHE A 176 15.42 -0.67 -3.66
C PHE A 176 15.96 0.50 -2.82
N ASP A 177 16.55 0.21 -1.65
CA ASP A 177 17.37 1.19 -0.94
C ASP A 177 18.66 1.44 -1.73
N GLU A 178 18.61 2.41 -2.65
CA GLU A 178 19.79 2.92 -3.34
C GLU A 178 20.35 4.17 -2.66
N THR A 179 20.23 4.32 -1.32
CA THR A 179 20.94 5.39 -0.61
C THR A 179 22.44 5.29 -0.91
N GLY A 180 22.85 6.11 -1.88
CA GLY A 180 24.11 5.97 -2.58
C GLY A 180 25.29 6.46 -1.76
N VAL A 181 26.44 5.87 -2.08
CA VAL A 181 27.82 6.25 -1.71
C VAL A 181 28.24 5.95 -0.27
N ASP A 182 27.34 5.98 0.72
CA ASP A 182 27.70 5.70 2.11
C ASP A 182 27.28 4.27 2.52
N GLN A 183 28.18 3.31 2.31
CA GLN A 183 27.98 1.88 2.62
C GLN A 183 27.49 1.66 4.07
N SER A 184 27.78 2.62 4.96
CA SER A 184 27.29 2.73 6.34
C SER A 184 25.75 2.71 6.47
N ARG A 185 25.00 3.43 5.62
CA ARG A 185 23.53 3.53 5.73
C ARG A 185 22.77 2.35 5.12
N LYS A 186 23.24 1.82 3.98
CA LYS A 186 22.73 0.53 3.43
C LYS A 186 22.81 -0.59 4.46
N ASN A 187 23.84 -0.57 5.30
CA ASN A 187 24.00 -1.53 6.38
C ASN A 187 22.99 -1.33 7.52
N ALA A 188 22.45 -0.13 7.75
CA ALA A 188 21.60 0.14 8.90
C ALA A 188 20.26 -0.61 8.83
N LEU A 189 19.52 -0.50 7.72
CA LEU A 189 18.25 -1.23 7.57
C LEU A 189 18.49 -2.75 7.53
N SER A 190 19.49 -3.20 6.77
CA SER A 190 19.84 -4.63 6.69
C SER A 190 20.20 -5.20 8.07
N VAL A 191 21.00 -4.49 8.88
CA VAL A 191 21.38 -4.93 10.23
C VAL A 191 20.17 -4.95 11.17
N VAL A 192 19.29 -3.96 11.10
CA VAL A 192 18.06 -3.93 11.91
C VAL A 192 17.15 -5.11 11.55
N VAL A 193 16.96 -5.40 10.26
CA VAL A 193 16.15 -6.54 9.80
C VAL A 193 16.78 -7.87 10.18
N GLU A 194 18.09 -8.04 9.99
CA GLU A 194 18.80 -9.26 10.36
C GLU A 194 18.64 -9.55 11.86
N ARG A 195 18.76 -8.52 12.71
CA ARG A 195 18.66 -8.67 14.16
C ARG A 195 17.24 -8.88 14.68
N ARG A 196 16.24 -8.19 14.10
CA ARG A 196 14.86 -8.16 14.64
C ARG A 196 13.93 -9.17 13.97
N VAL A 197 14.21 -9.57 12.74
CA VAL A 197 13.31 -10.38 11.92
C VAL A 197 14.02 -11.64 11.41
N GLY A 198 15.20 -11.48 10.82
CA GLY A 198 15.94 -12.54 10.13
C GLY A 198 15.44 -12.78 8.70
N LYS A 199 16.38 -12.99 7.77
CA LYS A 199 16.06 -13.22 6.35
C LYS A 199 15.16 -14.43 6.12
N GLN A 200 15.39 -15.52 6.84
CA GLN A 200 14.62 -16.76 6.70
C GLN A 200 13.13 -16.53 7.01
N LYS A 201 12.83 -15.77 8.06
CA LYS A 201 11.47 -15.40 8.43
C LYS A 201 10.77 -14.59 7.34
N LEU A 202 11.48 -13.66 6.69
CA LEU A 202 10.93 -12.91 5.56
C LEU A 202 10.53 -13.85 4.41
N ILE A 203 11.40 -14.80 4.05
CA ILE A 203 11.13 -15.77 2.99
C ILE A 203 9.90 -16.60 3.34
N GLU A 204 9.81 -17.12 4.56
CA GLU A 204 8.65 -17.92 5.02
C GLU A 204 7.34 -17.13 4.98
N LEU A 205 7.36 -15.85 5.34
CA LEU A 205 6.17 -15.00 5.28
C LEU A 205 5.74 -14.68 3.85
N LEU A 206 6.69 -14.48 2.93
CA LEU A 206 6.41 -14.26 1.51
C LEU A 206 5.84 -15.53 0.85
N GLU A 207 6.42 -16.68 1.15
CA GLU A 207 5.94 -17.98 0.68
C GLU A 207 4.54 -18.27 1.27
N GLY A 208 4.35 -18.06 2.56
CA GLY A 208 3.05 -18.21 3.22
C GLY A 208 1.98 -17.28 2.65
N PHE A 209 2.35 -16.04 2.29
CA PHE A 209 1.45 -15.10 1.63
C PHE A 209 0.99 -15.63 0.27
N SER A 210 1.91 -16.09 -0.58
CA SER A 210 1.59 -16.50 -1.95
C SER A 210 0.87 -17.86 -2.05
N HIS A 211 0.91 -18.67 -0.99
CA HIS A 211 0.14 -19.92 -0.86
C HIS A 211 -1.21 -19.75 -0.15
N SER A 212 -1.48 -18.57 0.43
CA SER A 212 -2.72 -18.33 1.17
C SER A 212 -3.97 -18.41 0.28
N GLU A 213 -5.09 -18.82 0.87
CA GLU A 213 -6.37 -18.91 0.14
C GLU A 213 -6.81 -17.55 -0.44
N HIS A 214 -6.62 -16.46 0.32
CA HIS A 214 -6.94 -15.11 -0.13
C HIS A 214 -6.11 -14.72 -1.35
N TYR A 215 -4.81 -15.05 -1.37
CA TYR A 215 -3.94 -14.79 -2.51
C TYR A 215 -4.38 -15.60 -3.74
N VAL A 216 -4.57 -16.91 -3.57
CA VAL A 216 -4.98 -17.81 -4.65
C VAL A 216 -6.30 -17.33 -5.27
N LYS A 217 -7.29 -16.98 -4.45
CA LYS A 217 -8.58 -16.43 -4.92
C LYS A 217 -8.39 -15.12 -5.68
N ALA A 218 -7.61 -14.19 -5.15
CA ALA A 218 -7.36 -12.90 -5.79
C ALA A 218 -6.57 -13.03 -7.10
N ALA A 219 -5.68 -14.03 -7.22
CA ALA A 219 -4.86 -14.26 -8.42
C ALA A 219 -5.61 -14.95 -9.57
N GLN A 220 -6.77 -15.57 -9.31
CA GLN A 220 -7.50 -16.33 -10.34
C GLN A 220 -8.06 -15.45 -11.46
N ARG A 221 -8.63 -14.29 -11.13
CA ARG A 221 -9.27 -13.42 -12.13
C ARG A 221 -9.36 -11.97 -11.66
N PRO A 222 -9.40 -11.00 -12.60
CA PRO A 222 -9.57 -9.58 -12.28
C PRO A 222 -10.90 -9.24 -11.61
N GLN A 223 -11.95 -10.05 -11.85
CA GLN A 223 -13.25 -9.81 -11.25
C GLN A 223 -13.23 -10.26 -9.78
N PRO A 224 -13.50 -9.36 -8.81
CA PRO A 224 -13.58 -9.75 -7.42
C PRO A 224 -14.68 -10.80 -7.22
N LEU A 225 -14.35 -11.88 -6.52
CA LEU A 225 -15.28 -12.96 -6.18
C LEU A 225 -15.92 -12.78 -4.79
N ALA A 226 -15.71 -11.61 -4.17
CA ALA A 226 -16.21 -11.27 -2.84
C ALA A 226 -17.74 -11.17 -2.82
N LYS A 227 -18.35 -11.64 -1.72
CA LYS A 227 -19.80 -11.54 -1.51
C LYS A 227 -20.17 -10.18 -0.90
N SER A 228 -19.23 -9.59 -0.16
CA SER A 228 -19.35 -8.27 0.44
C SER A 228 -18.10 -7.42 0.18
N ALA A 229 -18.22 -6.10 0.28
CA ALA A 229 -17.06 -5.21 0.17
C ALA A 229 -16.03 -5.43 1.31
N GLN A 230 -16.42 -6.06 2.41
CA GLN A 230 -15.52 -6.37 3.54
C GLN A 230 -14.63 -7.58 3.25
N ASP A 231 -15.05 -8.48 2.35
CA ASP A 231 -14.26 -9.66 1.99
C ASP A 231 -13.12 -9.33 0.99
N LEU A 232 -13.03 -8.07 0.54
CA LEU A 232 -12.01 -7.61 -0.39
C LEU A 232 -10.72 -7.27 0.36
N LEU A 233 -9.75 -8.19 0.32
CA LEU A 233 -8.47 -8.02 0.99
C LEU A 233 -7.31 -7.72 0.02
N LEU A 234 -7.27 -8.43 -1.12
CA LEU A 234 -6.21 -8.34 -2.12
C LEU A 234 -6.75 -7.97 -3.50
N ASP A 235 -5.97 -7.20 -4.25
CA ASP A 235 -6.25 -6.83 -5.64
C ASP A 235 -5.55 -7.79 -6.63
N TYR A 236 -6.22 -8.11 -7.74
CA TYR A 236 -5.70 -9.02 -8.76
C TYR A 236 -4.42 -8.51 -9.45
N HIS A 237 -4.31 -7.21 -9.72
CA HIS A 237 -3.09 -6.67 -10.34
C HIS A 237 -1.96 -6.58 -9.32
N PHE A 238 -2.28 -6.40 -8.04
CA PHE A 238 -1.29 -6.54 -6.98
C PHE A 238 -0.71 -7.96 -6.91
N THR A 239 -1.50 -9.03 -7.06
CA THR A 239 -0.95 -10.41 -7.00
C THR A 239 0.04 -10.67 -8.13
N LYS A 240 -0.21 -10.11 -9.33
CA LYS A 240 0.73 -10.14 -10.46
C LYS A 240 2.01 -9.37 -10.17
N PHE A 241 1.87 -8.15 -9.64
CA PHE A 241 2.98 -7.31 -9.23
C PHE A 241 3.83 -8.00 -8.15
N PHE A 242 3.21 -8.61 -7.15
CA PHE A 242 3.90 -9.40 -6.14
C PHE A 242 4.76 -10.51 -6.78
N LYS A 243 4.20 -11.29 -7.73
CA LYS A 243 4.97 -12.36 -8.40
C LYS A 243 6.13 -11.87 -9.23
N SER A 244 6.00 -10.71 -9.88
CA SER A 244 7.13 -10.15 -10.64
C SER A 244 8.28 -9.72 -9.73
N VAL A 245 7.98 -9.26 -8.51
CA VAL A 245 8.99 -8.79 -7.54
C VAL A 245 9.55 -9.93 -6.69
N GLU A 246 8.74 -10.91 -6.31
CA GLU A 246 9.16 -12.09 -5.53
C GLU A 246 10.33 -12.83 -6.19
N GLY A 247 10.40 -12.88 -7.52
CA GLY A 247 11.54 -13.44 -8.25
C GLY A 247 12.84 -12.64 -8.08
N SER A 248 12.75 -11.31 -7.97
CA SER A 248 13.90 -10.42 -7.74
C SER A 248 14.38 -10.42 -6.29
N ALA A 249 13.51 -10.79 -5.34
CA ALA A 249 13.83 -10.97 -3.92
C ALA A 249 14.69 -12.22 -3.63
N SER A 250 15.06 -12.99 -4.65
CA SER A 250 16.02 -14.10 -4.57
C SER A 250 17.40 -13.68 -4.03
N THR A 251 17.74 -12.39 -4.07
CA THR A 251 18.89 -11.80 -3.38
C THR A 251 18.84 -11.91 -1.84
N LEU A 252 17.66 -12.13 -1.24
CA LEU A 252 17.55 -12.46 0.19
C LEU A 252 17.93 -13.92 0.49
N LYS A 253 17.96 -14.79 -0.53
CA LYS A 253 18.31 -16.22 -0.41
C LYS A 253 19.82 -16.49 -0.51
N SER A 254 20.61 -15.46 -0.86
CA SER A 254 22.09 -15.48 -0.85
C SER A 254 22.67 -14.85 0.41
#